data_AF-A0A329BFD1-F1
#
_entry.id   AF-A0A329BFD1-F1
#
_cell.length_a   1.000
_cell.length_b   1.000
_cell.length_c   1.000
_cell.angle_alpha   90.00
_cell.angle_beta   90.00
_cell.angle_gamma   90.00
#
_symmetry.space_group_name_H-M   'P 1'
#
loop_
_entity.id
_entity.type
_entity.pdbx_description
1 polymer ?
#
loop_
_entity_poly.entity_id
_entity_poly.type
_entity_poly.pdbx_seq_one_letter_code
_entity_poly.pdbx_strand_id
1 'polypeptide(L)'
;MPPKNAGKSTLGAFGDLPIEDQLAEGGGAGRTMIVGQLTAEIDRLTDAMPNASPALRKELILLVECLRAARQVVERSASFVNARSK
;
A
#
# COMPACT_ATOMS: atom_id res chain seq x y z
N MET A 1 26.28 11.62 -0.70
CA MET A 1 24.93 12.22 -0.72
C MET A 1 24.12 11.49 -1.77
N PRO A 2 22.98 10.84 -1.45
CA PRO A 2 22.12 10.30 -2.48
C PRO A 2 21.39 11.45 -3.21
N PRO A 3 21.07 11.31 -4.51
CA PRO A 3 20.47 12.39 -5.29
C PRO A 3 19.04 12.68 -4.80
N LYS A 4 18.79 13.96 -4.49
CA LYS A 4 17.62 14.54 -3.81
C LYS A 4 16.27 14.43 -4.56
N ASN A 5 16.19 13.62 -5.62
CA ASN A 5 15.06 13.58 -6.56
C ASN A 5 14.48 12.18 -6.76
N ALA A 6 14.79 11.22 -5.88
CA ALA A 6 14.29 9.85 -6.03
C ALA A 6 12.81 9.66 -5.64
N GLY A 7 12.16 10.61 -4.95
CA GLY A 7 10.79 10.45 -4.44
C GLY A 7 9.65 10.84 -5.39
N LYS A 8 9.91 11.39 -6.57
CA LYS A 8 8.85 12.09 -7.34
C LYS A 8 8.00 11.12 -8.18
N SER A 9 6.75 10.93 -7.75
CA SER A 9 5.68 10.19 -8.44
C SER A 9 5.17 10.93 -9.69
N THR A 10 4.78 10.18 -10.73
CA THR A 10 4.37 10.70 -12.06
C THR A 10 2.87 10.94 -12.21
N LEU A 11 2.09 10.90 -11.13
CA LEU A 11 0.63 11.09 -11.16
C LEU A 11 0.25 12.45 -10.53
N GLY A 12 0.39 13.54 -11.30
CA GLY A 12 -0.26 14.83 -11.05
C GLY A 12 0.16 15.57 -9.77
N ALA A 13 0.85 16.70 -9.94
CA ALA A 13 1.37 17.61 -8.90
C ALA A 13 2.48 17.02 -8.00
N PHE A 14 3.68 17.57 -8.16
CA PHE A 14 4.92 17.18 -7.48
C PHE A 14 4.95 17.57 -5.99
N GLY A 15 4.18 16.87 -5.16
CA GLY A 15 4.37 16.82 -3.71
C GLY A 15 4.79 15.42 -3.29
N ASP A 16 5.64 15.31 -2.27
CA ASP A 16 5.76 14.05 -1.54
C ASP A 16 4.39 13.82 -0.88
N LEU A 17 3.64 12.79 -1.28
CA LEU A 17 2.46 12.44 -0.50
C LEU A 17 2.97 11.74 0.77
N PRO A 18 2.25 11.88 1.90
CA PRO A 18 2.67 11.29 3.17
C PRO A 18 2.94 9.78 3.10
N ILE A 19 2.40 9.09 2.09
CA ILE A 19 2.60 7.65 1.87
C ILE A 19 3.95 7.34 1.23
N GLU A 20 4.45 8.13 0.27
CA GLU A 20 5.78 7.92 -0.32
C GLU A 20 6.88 8.07 0.71
N ASP A 21 6.75 9.03 1.63
CA ASP A 21 7.70 9.23 2.73
C ASP A 21 7.73 8.03 3.69
N GLN A 22 6.56 7.49 4.03
CA GLN A 22 6.45 6.29 4.85
C GLN A 22 7.00 5.04 4.13
N LEU A 23 6.80 4.95 2.82
CA LEU A 23 7.36 3.84 2.02
C LEU A 23 8.88 3.94 1.88
N ALA A 24 9.41 5.16 1.81
CA ALA A 24 10.84 5.47 1.69
C ALA A 24 11.60 5.41 3.02
N GLU A 25 10.90 5.28 4.16
CA GLU A 25 11.52 5.21 5.49
C GLU A 25 12.57 4.08 5.56
N GLY A 26 13.79 4.46 5.96
CA GLY A 26 14.91 3.55 6.13
C GLY A 26 14.57 2.46 7.15
N GLY A 27 14.95 1.21 6.87
CA GLY A 27 14.63 0.08 7.74
C GLY A 27 13.23 -0.51 7.56
N GLY A 28 12.35 0.11 6.76
CA GLY A 28 11.08 -0.47 6.34
C GLY A 28 9.95 -0.40 7.37
N ALA A 29 10.09 0.39 8.44
CA ALA A 29 9.07 0.54 9.47
C ALA A 29 7.73 1.05 8.90
N GLY A 30 7.74 2.13 8.10
CA GLY A 30 6.53 2.61 7.44
C GLY A 30 5.89 1.58 6.49
N ARG A 31 6.69 0.78 5.77
CA ARG A 31 6.16 -0.34 4.96
C ARG A 31 5.48 -1.39 5.82
N THR A 32 6.09 -1.80 6.93
CA THR A 32 5.48 -2.76 7.88
C THR A 32 4.19 -2.20 8.47
N MET A 33 4.16 -0.92 8.84
CA MET A 33 2.97 -0.26 9.35
C MET A 33 1.83 -0.28 8.32
N ILE A 34 2.10 0.13 7.08
CA ILE A 34 1.10 0.16 6.00
C ILE A 34 0.58 -1.27 5.71
N VAL A 35 1.46 -2.27 5.65
CA VAL A 35 1.05 -3.68 5.49
C VAL A 35 0.16 -4.14 6.64
N GLY A 36 0.48 -3.76 7.87
CA GLY A 36 -0.34 -4.05 9.04
C GLY A 36 -1.73 -3.42 8.95
N GLN A 37 -1.82 -2.15 8.55
CA GLN A 37 -3.10 -1.45 8.36
C GLN A 37 -3.95 -2.08 7.25
N LEU A 38 -3.34 -2.40 6.10
CA LEU A 38 -4.02 -3.07 5.00
C LEU A 38 -4.53 -4.46 5.41
N THR A 39 -3.73 -5.20 6.18
CA THR A 39 -4.13 -6.53 6.69
C THR A 39 -5.32 -6.40 7.63
N ALA A 40 -5.26 -5.47 8.59
CA ALA A 40 -6.37 -5.26 9.52
C ALA A 40 -7.68 -4.84 8.81
N GLU A 41 -7.60 -4.06 7.74
CA GLU A 41 -8.78 -3.69 6.95
C GLU A 41 -9.31 -4.88 6.13
N ILE A 42 -8.44 -5.67 5.52
CA ILE A 42 -8.83 -6.91 4.82
C ILE A 42 -9.58 -7.85 5.77
N ASP A 43 -9.07 -8.03 6.99
CA ASP A 43 -9.69 -8.90 8.00
C ASP A 43 -11.08 -8.36 8.39
N ARG A 44 -11.18 -7.07 8.72
CA ARG A 44 -12.47 -6.41 9.04
C ARG A 44 -13.52 -6.58 7.95
N LEU A 45 -13.14 -6.34 6.69
CA LEU A 45 -14.06 -6.46 5.55
C LEU A 45 -14.42 -7.93 5.30
N THR A 46 -13.47 -8.84 5.51
CA THR A 46 -13.70 -10.29 5.39
C THR A 46 -14.69 -10.78 6.44
N ASP A 47 -14.59 -10.31 7.67
CA ASP A 47 -15.52 -10.66 8.75
C ASP A 47 -16.92 -10.06 8.53
N ALA A 48 -17.03 -8.94 7.82
CA ALA A 48 -18.31 -8.31 7.48
C ALA A 48 -19.04 -8.99 6.31
N MET A 49 -18.33 -9.65 5.39
CA MET A 49 -18.88 -10.25 4.17
C MET A 49 -20.03 -11.27 4.38
N PRO A 50 -20.00 -12.15 5.40
CA PRO A 50 -21.09 -13.10 5.65
C PRO A 50 -22.45 -12.42 5.91
N ASN A 51 -22.42 -11.26 6.57
CA ASN A 51 -23.61 -10.51 6.97
C ASN A 51 -24.08 -9.49 5.93
N ALA A 52 -23.31 -9.28 4.85
CA ALA A 52 -23.63 -8.34 3.80
C ALA A 52 -24.76 -8.83 2.88
N SER A 53 -25.56 -7.89 2.36
CA SER A 53 -26.53 -8.18 1.30
C SER A 53 -25.82 -8.72 0.05
N PRO A 54 -26.50 -9.48 -0.84
CA PRO A 54 -25.84 -10.05 -2.02
C PRO A 54 -25.18 -9.03 -2.96
N ALA A 55 -25.76 -7.82 -3.07
CA ALA A 55 -25.18 -6.73 -3.86
C ALA A 55 -23.90 -6.19 -3.20
N LEU A 56 -23.98 -5.88 -1.90
CA LEU A 56 -22.86 -5.36 -1.12
C LEU A 56 -21.72 -6.39 -1.01
N ARG A 57 -22.03 -7.69 -0.95
CA ARG A 57 -21.01 -8.75 -0.90
C ARG A 57 -20.09 -8.73 -2.13
N LYS A 58 -20.63 -8.46 -3.33
CA LYS A 58 -19.80 -8.37 -4.55
C LYS A 58 -18.84 -7.19 -4.49
N GLU A 59 -19.32 -6.05 -4.00
CA GLU A 59 -18.49 -4.85 -3.82
C GLU A 59 -17.41 -5.06 -2.77
N LEU A 60 -17.75 -5.71 -1.64
CA LEU A 60 -16.79 -6.06 -0.60
C LEU A 60 -15.70 -7.02 -1.11
N ILE A 61 -16.07 -8.02 -1.92
CA ILE A 61 -15.08 -8.92 -2.55
C ILE A 61 -14.11 -8.12 -3.42
N LEU A 62 -14.63 -7.25 -4.30
CA LEU A 62 -13.77 -6.43 -5.16
C LEU A 62 -12.83 -5.53 -4.34
N LEU A 63 -13.35 -4.89 -3.28
CA LEU A 63 -12.56 -4.05 -2.40
C LEU A 63 -11.46 -4.84 -1.70
N VAL A 64 -11.76 -6.03 -1.18
CA VAL A 64 -10.76 -6.91 -0.56
C VAL A 64 -9.65 -7.29 -1.55
N GLU A 65 -10.00 -7.60 -2.80
CA GLU A 65 -8.99 -7.91 -3.82
C GLU A 65 -8.12 -6.70 -4.18
N CYS A 66 -8.69 -5.50 -4.26
CA CYS A 66 -7.92 -4.26 -4.45
C CYS A 66 -6.95 -4.02 -3.28
N LEU A 67 -7.38 -4.25 -2.03
CA LEU A 67 -6.54 -4.10 -0.85
C LEU A 67 -5.41 -5.14 -0.82
N ARG A 68 -5.68 -6.39 -1.23
CA ARG A 68 -4.66 -7.44 -1.38
C ARG A 68 -3.61 -7.06 -2.41
N ALA A 69 -4.04 -6.55 -3.56
CA ALA A 69 -3.13 -6.06 -4.60
C ALA A 69 -2.27 -4.90 -4.09
N ALA A 70 -2.87 -3.92 -3.41
CA ALA A 70 -2.16 -2.80 -2.80
C ALA A 70 -1.12 -3.27 -1.77
N ARG A 71 -1.49 -4.22 -0.89
CA ARG A 71 -0.57 -4.81 0.09
C ARG A 71 0.64 -5.45 -0.58
N GLN A 72 0.42 -6.20 -1.66
CA GLN A 72 1.50 -6.84 -2.41
C GLN A 72 2.44 -5.81 -3.06
N VAL A 73 1.91 -4.68 -3.54
CA VAL A 73 2.74 -3.57 -4.06
C VAL A 73 3.62 -2.98 -2.95
N VAL A 74 3.06 -2.76 -1.76
CA VAL A 74 3.81 -2.22 -0.60
C VAL A 74 4.89 -3.21 -0.14
N GLU A 75 4.58 -4.49 -0.02
CA GLU A 75 5.54 -5.54 0.33
C GLU A 75 6.73 -5.56 -0.65
N ARG A 76 6.45 -5.43 -1.95
CA ARG A 76 7.47 -5.45 -3.02
C ARG A 76 8.19 -4.13 -3.21
N SER A 77 7.73 -3.04 -2.59
CA SER A 77 8.31 -1.71 -2.76
C SER A 77 9.77 -1.61 -2.29
N ALA A 78 10.17 -2.48 -1.35
CA ALA A 78 11.55 -2.69 -0.91
C ALA A 78 12.53 -2.89 -2.08
N SER A 79 12.10 -3.68 -3.06
CA SER A 79 12.93 -4.10 -4.19
C SER A 79 13.18 -2.96 -5.18
N PHE A 80 12.26 -1.98 -5.26
CA PHE A 80 12.44 -0.80 -6.10
C PHE A 80 13.48 0.17 -5.54
N VAL A 81 13.58 0.28 -4.22
CA VAL A 81 14.62 1.11 -3.56
C VAL A 81 16.02 0.54 -3.85
N ASN A 82 16.18 -0.78 -3.75
CA ASN A 82 17.45 -1.45 -4.03
C ASN A 82 17.86 -1.39 -5.51
N ALA A 83 16.90 -1.40 -6.44
CA ALA A 83 17.18 -1.30 -7.87
C ALA A 83 17.77 0.06 -8.29
N ARG A 84 17.50 1.12 -7.53
CA ARG A 84 18.00 2.48 -7.81
C ARG A 84 19.44 2.73 -7.37
N SER A 85 20.02 1.78 -6.62
CA SER A 85 21.36 1.86 -6.03
C SER A 85 22.39 1.00 -6.77
N LYS A 86 22.04 0.41 -7.92
CA LYS A 86 22.95 -0.18 -8.91
C LYS A 86 23.08 0.75 -10.11
#